data_AF-I4H3L5-F1
#
_entry.id   AF-I4H3L5-F1
#
_cell.length_a   1.000
_cell.length_b   1.000
_cell.length_c   1.000
_cell.angle_alpha   90.00
_cell.angle_beta   90.00
_cell.angle_gamma   90.00
#
_symmetry.space_group_name_H-M   'P 1'
#
loop_
_entity.id
_entity.type
_entity.pdbx_description
1 polymer ?
#
loop_
_entity_poly.entity_id
_entity_poly.type
_entity_poly.pdbx_seq_one_letter_code
_entity_poly.pdbx_strand_id
1 'polypeptide(L)'
;MNKVAVITGLALAYFAVNVNSLQAANITYNFQGVITSGSLNGSYSGSASFDDGAITGVDFESIPLTNISFNLLSNSFNLASADANPVANYFDGTFIGIDYSVTSTNAFFPIANFALTSGFFELSEAAFTYSPRLGIAGQGSLTFSKVPEPSIVIGLITLGGIGLVLRKRP
;
A
#
# COMPACT_ATOMS: atom_id res chain seq x y z
N MET A 1 -52.36 -25.28 -41.11
CA MET A 1 -52.21 -24.62 -39.80
C MET A 1 -50.73 -24.59 -39.46
N ASN A 2 -50.05 -23.46 -39.72
CA ASN A 2 -48.63 -23.29 -39.40
C ASN A 2 -48.52 -22.55 -38.07
N LYS A 3 -47.83 -23.12 -37.08
CA LYS A 3 -47.44 -22.39 -35.86
C LYS A 3 -45.95 -22.08 -35.96
N VAL A 4 -45.62 -20.81 -36.16
CA VAL A 4 -44.26 -20.29 -36.04
C VAL A 4 -44.05 -19.92 -34.57
N ALA A 5 -43.05 -20.51 -33.92
CA ALA A 5 -42.61 -20.11 -32.59
C ALA A 5 -41.58 -18.99 -32.75
N VAL A 6 -41.88 -17.81 -32.20
CA VAL A 6 -40.96 -16.67 -32.13
C VAL A 6 -40.08 -16.84 -30.90
N ILE A 7 -38.77 -17.02 -31.11
CA ILE A 7 -37.77 -17.01 -30.04
C ILE A 7 -37.30 -15.56 -29.88
N THR A 8 -37.63 -14.93 -28.75
CA THR A 8 -37.07 -13.63 -28.37
C THR A 8 -35.88 -13.88 -27.44
N GLY A 9 -34.67 -13.76 -27.98
CA GLY A 9 -33.44 -13.73 -27.19
C GLY A 9 -33.18 -12.31 -26.70
N LEU A 10 -33.20 -12.10 -25.37
CA LEU A 10 -32.78 -10.85 -24.74
C LEU A 10 -31.27 -10.94 -24.49
N ALA A 11 -30.46 -10.28 -25.32
CA ALA A 11 -29.02 -10.17 -25.08
C ALA A 11 -28.76 -9.03 -24.07
N LEU A 12 -28.26 -9.38 -22.88
CA LEU A 12 -27.84 -8.42 -21.87
C LEU A 12 -26.39 -8.04 -22.17
N ALA A 13 -26.16 -6.85 -22.74
CA ALA A 13 -24.81 -6.33 -22.94
C ALA A 13 -24.23 -5.85 -21.59
N TYR A 14 -23.19 -6.52 -21.11
CA TYR A 14 -22.42 -6.11 -19.94
C TYR A 14 -21.42 -5.05 -20.38
N PHE A 15 -21.74 -3.77 -20.23
CA PHE A 15 -20.76 -2.71 -20.40
C PHE A 15 -19.89 -2.66 -19.15
N ALA A 16 -18.71 -3.29 -19.21
CA ALA A 16 -17.64 -3.06 -18.26
C ALA A 16 -17.11 -1.63 -18.51
N VAL A 17 -17.67 -0.65 -17.80
CA VAL A 17 -17.08 0.68 -17.74
C VAL A 17 -15.83 0.55 -16.87
N ASN A 18 -14.66 0.46 -17.50
CA ASN A 18 -13.39 0.74 -16.82
C ASN A 18 -13.39 2.24 -16.49
N VAL A 19 -13.91 2.59 -15.32
CA VAL A 19 -13.63 3.87 -14.68
C VAL A 19 -12.17 3.84 -14.26
N ASN A 20 -11.28 4.21 -15.18
CA ASN A 20 -9.96 4.68 -14.79
C ASN A 20 -10.20 5.98 -14.00
N SER A 21 -10.13 5.93 -12.68
CA SER A 21 -10.15 7.15 -11.87
C SER A 21 -8.90 7.95 -12.26
N LEU A 22 -9.10 8.98 -13.08
CA LEU A 22 -8.08 9.93 -13.52
C LEU A 22 -7.58 10.87 -12.40
N GLN A 23 -7.73 10.45 -11.14
CA GLN A 23 -7.16 11.14 -9.99
C GLN A 23 -6.22 10.16 -9.30
N ALA A 24 -4.93 10.53 -9.29
CA ALA A 24 -3.97 10.20 -8.26
C ALA A 24 -4.66 9.75 -6.96
N ALA A 25 -4.57 8.47 -6.65
CA ALA A 25 -5.11 7.90 -5.42
C ALA A 25 -3.98 7.80 -4.40
N ASN A 26 -4.27 8.22 -3.17
CA ASN A 26 -3.36 7.95 -2.06
C ASN A 26 -3.42 6.46 -1.74
N ILE A 27 -2.39 5.71 -2.14
CA ILE A 27 -2.20 4.33 -1.70
C ILE A 27 -1.61 4.35 -0.29
N THR A 28 -2.13 3.51 0.59
CA THR A 28 -1.57 3.28 1.93
C THR A 28 -1.22 1.81 2.11
N TYR A 29 -0.03 1.53 2.61
CA TYR A 29 0.39 0.22 3.08
C TYR A 29 0.61 0.26 4.59
N ASN A 30 0.07 -0.72 5.29
CA ASN A 30 0.48 -1.06 6.65
C ASN A 30 1.62 -2.06 6.57
N PHE A 31 2.55 -1.98 7.50
CA PHE A 31 3.63 -2.96 7.62
C PHE A 31 3.91 -3.33 9.07
N GLN A 32 4.42 -4.53 9.27
CA GLN A 32 4.73 -5.06 10.60
C GLN A 32 5.81 -6.13 10.53
N GLY A 33 6.39 -6.41 11.68
CA GLY A 33 7.43 -7.41 11.79
C GLY A 33 7.88 -7.68 13.22
N VAL A 34 8.75 -8.67 13.34
CA VAL A 34 9.47 -9.02 14.57
C VAL A 34 10.96 -9.12 14.26
N ILE A 35 11.78 -8.71 15.21
CA ILE A 35 13.22 -8.92 15.16
C ILE A 35 13.48 -10.42 15.31
N THR A 36 14.18 -11.02 14.36
CA THR A 36 14.45 -12.47 14.31
C THR A 36 15.92 -12.81 14.58
N SER A 37 16.83 -11.84 14.52
CA SER A 37 18.24 -12.05 14.82
C SER A 37 18.93 -10.80 15.42
N GLY A 38 20.18 -10.99 15.85
CA GLY A 38 20.99 -9.96 16.50
C GLY A 38 20.80 -9.92 18.01
N SER A 39 21.26 -8.84 18.65
CA SER A 39 21.27 -8.74 20.12
C SER A 39 20.00 -8.11 20.72
N LEU A 40 19.10 -7.58 19.90
CA LEU A 40 17.84 -6.99 20.35
C LEU A 40 16.67 -7.92 20.04
N ASN A 41 15.57 -7.73 20.78
CA ASN A 41 14.29 -8.39 20.55
C ASN A 41 13.18 -7.33 20.50
N GLY A 42 12.09 -7.63 19.81
CA GLY A 42 10.92 -6.77 19.77
C GLY A 42 10.12 -6.92 18.49
N SER A 43 8.97 -6.26 18.47
CA SER A 43 8.16 -6.07 17.28
C SER A 43 8.22 -4.62 16.83
N TYR A 44 7.80 -4.41 15.58
CA TYR A 44 7.67 -3.10 14.99
C TYR A 44 6.50 -3.09 14.02
N SER A 45 5.94 -1.90 13.80
CA SER A 45 4.82 -1.72 12.88
C SER A 45 4.72 -0.27 12.43
N GLY A 46 4.03 -0.07 11.32
CA GLY A 46 3.84 1.25 10.78
C GLY A 46 2.90 1.28 9.60
N SER A 47 2.80 2.47 9.03
CA SER A 47 2.10 2.70 7.78
C SER A 47 2.88 3.70 6.92
N ALA A 48 2.72 3.58 5.62
CA ALA A 48 3.29 4.48 4.64
C ALA A 48 2.25 4.76 3.55
N SER A 49 2.27 5.98 3.03
CA SER A 49 1.39 6.37 1.93
C SER A 49 2.15 7.14 0.86
N PHE A 50 1.65 7.06 -0.37
CA PHE A 50 2.16 7.78 -1.53
C PHE A 50 1.04 7.97 -2.57
N ASP A 51 1.30 8.88 -3.51
CA ASP A 51 0.44 9.14 -4.66
C ASP A 51 0.81 8.19 -5.80
N ASP A 52 -0.14 7.40 -6.31
CA ASP A 52 0.09 6.43 -7.37
C ASP A 52 0.00 7.00 -8.80
N GLY A 53 -0.28 8.29 -8.96
CA GLY A 53 -0.50 8.91 -10.27
C GLY A 53 0.70 8.88 -11.22
N ALA A 54 1.90 8.55 -10.71
CA ALA A 54 3.12 8.39 -11.49
C ALA A 54 3.47 6.93 -11.83
N ILE A 55 2.71 5.93 -11.33
CA ILE A 55 2.96 4.51 -11.60
C ILE A 55 2.47 4.17 -13.00
N THR A 56 3.41 3.75 -13.85
CA THR A 56 3.17 3.29 -15.22
C THR A 56 2.99 1.78 -15.32
N GLY A 57 3.50 1.03 -14.33
CA GLY A 57 3.42 -0.43 -14.26
C GLY A 57 4.46 -1.14 -15.12
N VAL A 58 5.54 -0.47 -15.50
CA VAL A 58 6.57 -0.99 -16.41
C VAL A 58 7.95 -0.81 -15.78
N ASP A 59 8.76 -1.88 -15.80
CA ASP A 59 10.11 -1.91 -15.23
C ASP A 59 10.12 -1.49 -13.75
N PHE A 60 11.25 -0.94 -13.29
CA PHE A 60 11.44 -0.48 -11.92
C PHE A 60 10.97 0.97 -11.76
N GLU A 61 10.13 1.21 -10.75
CA GLU A 61 9.56 2.53 -10.47
C GLU A 61 9.70 2.86 -8.98
N SER A 62 10.25 4.04 -8.67
CA SER A 62 10.38 4.55 -7.29
C SER A 62 9.49 5.77 -7.09
N ILE A 63 8.52 5.64 -6.18
CA ILE A 63 7.53 6.68 -5.89
C ILE A 63 7.83 7.28 -4.51
N PRO A 64 8.09 8.59 -4.40
CA PRO A 64 8.29 9.25 -3.12
C PRO A 64 7.12 9.06 -2.16
N LEU A 65 7.42 8.75 -0.90
CA LEU A 65 6.39 8.68 0.13
C LEU A 65 5.85 10.07 0.48
N THR A 66 4.53 10.19 0.61
CA THR A 66 3.85 11.38 1.13
C THR A 66 3.74 11.36 2.65
N ASN A 67 3.76 10.17 3.26
CA ASN A 67 3.79 10.00 4.71
C ASN A 67 4.41 8.64 5.08
N ILE A 68 5.05 8.59 6.26
CA ILE A 68 5.41 7.35 6.93
C ILE A 68 5.29 7.53 8.45
N SER A 69 4.77 6.52 9.13
CA SER A 69 4.74 6.41 10.58
C SER A 69 5.27 5.04 10.95
N PHE A 70 6.45 4.99 11.57
CA PHE A 70 7.10 3.74 11.97
C PHE A 70 7.33 3.69 13.47
N ASN A 71 6.87 2.63 14.13
CA ASN A 71 7.09 2.39 15.55
C ASN A 71 8.04 1.22 15.75
N LEU A 72 9.16 1.48 16.44
CA LEU A 72 10.20 0.49 16.75
C LEU A 72 10.66 0.68 18.19
N LEU A 73 10.56 -0.35 19.01
CA LEU A 73 10.95 -0.33 20.43
C LEU A 73 10.39 0.89 21.20
N SER A 74 9.08 1.16 21.02
CA SER A 74 8.35 2.29 21.63
C SER A 74 8.83 3.69 21.19
N ASN A 75 9.62 3.79 20.12
CA ASN A 75 10.00 5.05 19.49
C ASN A 75 9.28 5.19 18.15
N SER A 76 8.84 6.40 17.82
CA SER A 76 8.16 6.71 16.57
C SER A 76 9.08 7.48 15.63
N PHE A 77 9.06 7.10 14.35
CA PHE A 77 9.84 7.67 13.27
C PHE A 77 8.91 8.06 12.12
N ASN A 78 9.26 9.13 11.41
CA ASN A 78 8.48 9.68 10.31
C ASN A 78 9.39 10.16 9.17
N LEU A 79 8.83 10.87 8.19
CA LEU A 79 9.60 11.42 7.06
C LEU A 79 10.77 12.30 7.50
N ALA A 80 10.61 13.08 8.57
CA ALA A 80 11.67 13.96 9.08
C ALA A 80 12.80 13.20 9.80
N SER A 81 12.58 11.90 10.09
CA SER A 81 13.62 11.03 10.67
C SER A 81 14.49 10.37 9.60
N ALA A 82 14.11 10.43 8.33
CA ALA A 82 14.74 9.67 7.26
C ALA A 82 16.14 10.21 6.90
N ASP A 83 17.07 9.29 6.61
CA ASP A 83 18.41 9.66 6.13
C ASP A 83 18.38 10.19 4.68
N ALA A 84 17.39 9.75 3.88
CA ALA A 84 17.13 10.17 2.51
C ALA A 84 15.62 10.18 2.26
N ASN A 85 15.19 10.75 1.12
CA ASN A 85 13.76 10.80 0.79
C ASN A 85 13.20 9.37 0.61
N PRO A 86 12.26 8.91 1.46
CA PRO A 86 11.78 7.53 1.40
C PRO A 86 10.94 7.28 0.15
N VAL A 87 10.99 6.05 -0.37
CA VAL A 87 10.26 5.66 -1.58
C VAL A 87 9.54 4.33 -1.40
N ALA A 88 8.40 4.18 -2.08
CA ALA A 88 7.79 2.90 -2.39
C ALA A 88 8.30 2.44 -3.76
N ASN A 89 8.71 1.18 -3.86
CA ASN A 89 9.23 0.62 -5.10
C ASN A 89 8.27 -0.37 -5.72
N TYR A 90 8.22 -0.35 -7.04
CA TYR A 90 7.47 -1.26 -7.89
C TYR A 90 8.38 -1.88 -8.95
N PHE A 91 8.06 -3.11 -9.32
CA PHE A 91 8.64 -3.79 -10.48
C PHE A 91 7.51 -4.40 -11.32
N ASP A 92 7.39 -3.98 -12.59
CA ASP A 92 6.33 -4.42 -13.51
C ASP A 92 4.92 -4.35 -12.89
N GLY A 93 4.64 -3.22 -12.23
CA GLY A 93 3.35 -2.96 -11.56
C GLY A 93 3.13 -3.71 -10.24
N THR A 94 4.11 -4.51 -9.79
CA THR A 94 4.06 -5.21 -8.51
C THR A 94 4.79 -4.42 -7.43
N PHE A 95 4.14 -4.20 -6.29
CA PHE A 95 4.78 -3.58 -5.13
C PHE A 95 5.83 -4.52 -4.53
N ILE A 96 7.08 -4.06 -4.44
CA ILE A 96 8.22 -4.85 -3.96
C ILE A 96 8.78 -4.37 -2.61
N GLY A 97 8.29 -3.24 -2.10
CA GLY A 97 8.61 -2.79 -0.74
C GLY A 97 8.77 -1.28 -0.61
N ILE A 98 9.35 -0.89 0.53
CA ILE A 98 9.65 0.50 0.86
C ILE A 98 11.11 0.59 1.27
N ASP A 99 11.79 1.60 0.73
CA ASP A 99 13.12 1.99 1.18
C ASP A 99 12.99 3.15 2.18
N TYR A 100 13.37 2.85 3.43
CA TYR A 100 13.34 3.80 4.52
C TYR A 100 14.47 3.49 5.50
N SER A 101 15.44 4.40 5.61
CA SER A 101 16.54 4.28 6.57
C SER A 101 16.58 5.45 7.53
N VAL A 102 17.00 5.18 8.76
CA VAL A 102 17.16 6.18 9.82
C VAL A 102 18.44 5.92 10.58
N THR A 103 19.24 6.96 10.73
CA THR A 103 20.35 7.02 11.67
C THR A 103 19.92 7.82 12.90
N SER A 104 19.76 7.13 14.03
CA SER A 104 19.28 7.76 15.25
C SER A 104 20.37 8.59 15.92
N THR A 105 20.04 9.85 16.24
CA THR A 105 20.86 10.72 17.09
C THR A 105 20.54 10.59 18.58
N ASN A 106 19.47 9.87 18.94
CA ASN A 106 19.08 9.65 20.34
C ASN A 106 20.00 8.60 20.97
N ALA A 107 20.87 9.04 21.89
CA ALA A 107 21.82 8.16 22.58
C ALA A 107 21.15 7.09 23.47
N PHE A 108 19.91 7.32 23.92
CA PHE A 108 19.16 6.37 24.75
C PHE A 108 18.37 5.35 23.93
N PHE A 109 18.24 5.56 22.62
CA PHE A 109 17.67 4.57 21.71
C PHE A 109 18.73 3.49 21.42
N PRO A 110 18.45 2.19 21.65
CA PRO A 110 19.46 1.14 21.58
C PRO A 110 19.94 0.83 20.15
N ILE A 111 19.24 1.33 19.14
CA ILE A 111 19.59 1.14 17.73
C ILE A 111 20.27 2.41 17.19
N ALA A 112 21.46 2.24 16.61
CA ALA A 112 22.21 3.34 15.99
C ALA A 112 21.62 3.68 14.61
N ASN A 113 21.31 2.66 13.81
CA ASN A 113 20.63 2.81 12.53
C ASN A 113 19.75 1.59 12.23
N PHE A 114 18.73 1.79 11.41
CA PHE A 114 17.92 0.71 10.84
C PHE A 114 17.48 1.06 9.42
N ALA A 115 17.07 0.04 8.67
CA ALA A 115 16.51 0.21 7.34
C ALA A 115 15.38 -0.80 7.08
N LEU A 116 14.34 -0.32 6.41
CA LEU A 116 13.48 -1.11 5.54
C LEU A 116 14.09 -1.05 4.14
N THR A 117 14.24 -2.21 3.52
CA THR A 117 14.77 -2.34 2.16
C THR A 117 13.78 -3.15 1.35
N SER A 118 13.45 -2.64 0.17
CA SER A 118 12.59 -3.29 -0.80
C SER A 118 13.25 -4.56 -1.35
N GLY A 119 12.43 -5.47 -1.86
CA GLY A 119 12.91 -6.56 -2.69
C GLY A 119 13.48 -6.06 -4.01
N PHE A 120 14.12 -6.96 -4.76
CA PHE A 120 14.66 -6.66 -6.08
C PHE A 120 13.60 -6.88 -7.17
N PHE A 121 12.86 -7.99 -7.09
CA PHE A 121 11.73 -8.29 -8.00
C PHE A 121 10.43 -8.63 -7.29
N GLU A 122 10.51 -9.08 -6.03
CA GLU A 122 9.35 -9.56 -5.30
C GLU A 122 9.35 -9.09 -3.84
N LEU A 123 8.16 -8.93 -3.28
CA LEU A 123 7.98 -8.44 -1.91
C LEU A 123 8.57 -9.37 -0.84
N SER A 124 8.72 -10.67 -1.12
CA SER A 124 9.32 -11.65 -0.20
C SER A 124 10.80 -11.40 0.07
N GLU A 125 11.48 -10.65 -0.80
CA GLU A 125 12.89 -10.27 -0.63
C GLU A 125 13.04 -9.02 0.26
N ALA A 126 11.95 -8.30 0.53
CA ALA A 126 11.98 -7.11 1.37
C ALA A 126 12.41 -7.46 2.80
N ALA A 127 13.24 -6.61 3.39
CA ALA A 127 13.89 -6.90 4.66
C ALA A 127 13.89 -5.70 5.61
N PHE A 128 13.89 -6.00 6.90
CA PHE A 128 14.26 -5.06 7.95
C PHE A 128 15.63 -5.41 8.50
N THR A 129 16.51 -4.43 8.64
CA THR A 129 17.84 -4.57 9.24
C THR A 129 18.10 -3.48 10.27
N TYR A 130 18.95 -3.76 11.26
CA TYR A 130 19.39 -2.78 12.24
C TYR A 130 20.82 -3.01 12.70
N SER A 131 21.48 -1.90 13.06
CA SER A 131 22.75 -1.91 13.78
C SER A 131 22.52 -1.36 15.19
N PRO A 132 22.69 -2.16 16.25
CA PRO A 132 22.57 -1.67 17.62
C PRO A 132 23.77 -0.79 17.96
N ARG A 133 23.62 0.08 18.96
CA ARG A 133 24.76 0.82 19.54
C ARG A 133 25.73 -0.10 20.27
N LEU A 134 25.20 -1.18 20.85
CA LEU A 134 25.93 -2.22 21.56
C LEU A 134 25.39 -3.59 21.17
N GLY A 135 26.29 -4.53 20.88
CA GLY A 135 25.94 -5.90 20.52
C GLY A 135 26.10 -6.19 19.03
N ILE A 136 25.24 -7.05 18.50
CA ILE A 136 25.37 -7.63 17.15
C ILE A 136 24.22 -7.12 16.29
N ALA A 137 24.56 -6.65 15.08
CA ALA A 137 23.58 -6.29 14.06
C ALA A 137 22.60 -7.43 13.79
N GLY A 138 21.39 -7.08 13.38
CA GLY A 138 20.34 -8.06 13.18
C GLY A 138 19.35 -7.66 12.11
N GLN A 139 18.36 -8.54 11.94
CA GLN A 139 17.32 -8.42 10.94
C GLN A 139 15.98 -8.86 11.54
N GLY A 140 14.90 -8.53 10.83
CA GLY A 140 13.55 -8.89 11.20
C GLY A 140 12.72 -9.28 9.99
N SER A 141 11.60 -9.97 10.26
CA SER A 141 10.60 -10.30 9.24
C SER A 141 9.87 -9.03 8.79
N LEU A 142 9.56 -8.86 7.51
CA LEU A 142 8.80 -7.70 7.06
C LEU A 142 7.59 -8.15 6.26
N THR A 143 6.41 -7.71 6.65
CA THR A 143 5.16 -7.96 5.91
C THR A 143 4.43 -6.66 5.64
N PHE A 144 3.81 -6.59 4.47
CA PHE A 144 3.02 -5.43 4.04
C PHE A 144 1.58 -5.85 3.72
N SER A 145 0.65 -4.93 3.95
CA SER A 145 -0.76 -5.08 3.62
C SER A 145 -1.27 -3.78 3.04
N LYS A 146 -1.80 -3.84 1.81
CA LYS A 146 -2.44 -2.68 1.17
C LYS A 146 -3.75 -2.37 1.90
N VAL A 147 -3.93 -1.13 2.34
CA VAL A 147 -5.17 -0.65 2.94
C VAL A 147 -6.18 -0.42 1.80
N PRO A 148 -7.38 -1.03 1.85
CA PRO A 148 -8.40 -0.80 0.84
C PRO A 148 -8.83 0.66 0.80
N GLU A 149 -8.93 1.22 -0.40
CA GLU A 149 -9.54 2.53 -0.59
C GLU A 149 -11.04 2.46 -0.23
N PRO A 150 -11.61 3.52 0.37
CA PRO A 150 -13.05 3.59 0.58
C PRO A 150 -13.75 3.52 -0.78
N SER A 151 -14.37 2.38 -1.09
CA SER A 151 -15.10 2.23 -2.34
C SER A 151 -16.26 3.22 -2.38
N ILE A 152 -16.50 3.78 -3.56
CA ILE A 152 -17.57 4.73 -3.89
C ILE A 152 -18.93 4.02 -3.81
N VAL A 153 -19.30 3.50 -2.64
CA VAL A 153 -20.62 2.88 -2.39
C VAL A 153 -21.71 3.96 -2.34
N ILE A 154 -21.34 5.24 -2.18
CA ILE A 154 -22.27 6.37 -2.14
C ILE A 154 -22.89 6.67 -3.53
N GLY A 155 -22.20 6.33 -4.64
CA GLY A 155 -22.69 6.64 -6.00
C GLY A 155 -23.89 5.81 -6.46
N LEU A 156 -24.08 4.60 -5.91
CA LEU A 156 -25.19 3.72 -6.30
C LEU A 156 -26.50 4.03 -5.57
N ILE A 157 -26.43 4.60 -4.36
CA ILE A 157 -27.63 4.99 -3.59
C ILE A 157 -28.28 6.24 -4.19
N THR A 158 -27.49 7.17 -4.72
CA THR A 158 -28.02 8.38 -5.38
C THR A 158 -28.64 8.08 -6.75
N LEU A 159 -28.08 7.18 -7.56
CA LEU A 159 -28.72 6.76 -8.82
C LEU A 159 -29.97 5.88 -8.59
N GLY A 160 -29.96 5.01 -7.58
CA GLY A 160 -31.13 4.18 -7.23
C GLY A 160 -32.30 5.00 -6.68
N GLY A 161 -32.02 6.06 -5.91
CA GLY A 161 -33.03 6.96 -5.35
C GLY A 161 -33.76 7.80 -6.42
N ILE A 162 -33.04 8.32 -7.41
CA ILE A 162 -33.63 9.14 -8.48
C ILE A 162 -34.48 8.28 -9.44
N GLY A 163 -34.07 7.03 -9.72
CA GLY A 163 -34.82 6.11 -10.58
C GLY A 163 -36.19 5.69 -10.00
N LEU A 164 -36.30 5.58 -8.68
CA LEU A 164 -37.57 5.25 -8.01
C LEU A 164 -38.53 6.45 -7.91
N VAL A 165 -38.01 7.68 -7.82
CA VAL A 165 -38.84 8.90 -7.75
C VAL A 165 -39.40 9.29 -9.11
N LEU A 166 -38.68 9.03 -10.21
CA LEU A 166 -39.18 9.32 -11.57
C LEU A 166 -40.19 8.29 -12.09
N ARG A 167 -40.34 7.12 -11.45
CA ARG A 167 -41.31 6.08 -11.84
C ARG A 167 -42.72 6.29 -11.26
N LYS A 168 -42.94 7.30 -10.43
CA LYS A 168 -44.28 7.69 -9.96
C LYS A 168 -44.77 8.96 -10.64
N ARG A 169 -45.26 8.82 -11.87
CA ARG A 169 -46.31 9.70 -12.41
C ARG A 169 -47.34 8.83 -13.17
N PRO A 170 -48.62 8.83 -12.77
CA PRO A 170 -49.71 8.27 -13.58
C PRO A 170 -49.96 9.10 -14.85
#